data_AF-A0A380LI19-F1
#
_entry.id   AF-A0A380LI19-F1
#
_cell.length_a   1.000
_cell.length_b   1.000
_cell.length_c   1.000
_cell.angle_alpha   90.00
_cell.angle_beta   90.00
_cell.angle_gamma   90.00
#
_symmetry.space_group_name_H-M   'P 1'
#
loop_
_entity.id
_entity.type
_entity.pdbx_description
1 polymer ?
#
loop_
_entity_poly.entity_id
_entity_poly.type
_entity_poly.pdbx_seq_one_letter_code
_entity_poly.pdbx_strand_id
1 'polypeptide(L)' 'MQPTLQKCTKKEINTLRQISIETYYDTFASMNTVETMQAYLEIAFAKDKLEQEQDEKVLYLCF' A
#
# COMPACT_ATOMS: atom_id res chain seq x y z
N MET A 1 -0.19 -12.55 -24.22
CA MET A 1 0.78 -11.79 -23.40
C MET A 1 1.09 -12.62 -22.18
N GLN A 2 2.36 -12.81 -21.81
CA GLN A 2 2.74 -13.48 -20.57
C GLN A 2 3.12 -12.43 -19.52
N PRO A 3 2.63 -12.55 -18.27
CA PRO A 3 2.99 -11.61 -17.22
C PRO A 3 4.45 -11.79 -16.80
N THR A 4 5.12 -10.68 -16.49
CA THR A 4 6.48 -10.65 -15.95
C THR A 4 6.47 -10.07 -14.54
N LEU A 5 7.25 -10.65 -13.64
CA LEU A 5 7.47 -10.11 -12.30
C LEU A 5 8.74 -9.26 -12.28
N GLN A 6 8.65 -8.09 -11.64
CA GLN A 6 9.78 -7.18 -11.47
C GLN A 6 9.80 -6.69 -10.03
N LYS A 7 11.00 -6.43 -9.51
CA LYS A 7 11.15 -5.85 -8.18
C LYS A 7 10.63 -4.41 -8.20
N CYS A 8 9.73 -4.08 -7.28
CA CYS A 8 9.27 -2.71 -7.10
C CYS A 8 10.43 -1.82 -6.62
N THR A 9 10.54 -0.62 -7.21
CA THR A 9 11.51 0.40 -6.81
C THR A 9 10.79 1.69 -6.44
N LYS A 10 11.54 2.69 -5.96
CA LYS A 10 11.00 4.02 -5.62
C LYS A 10 10.32 4.70 -6.81
N LYS A 11 10.65 4.32 -8.05
CA LYS A 11 9.99 4.83 -9.26
C LYS A 11 8.52 4.44 -9.32
N GLU A 12 8.17 3.29 -8.77
CA GLU A 12 6.81 2.75 -8.77
C GLU A 12 6.06 3.06 -7.47
N ILE A 13 6.59 3.90 -6.58
CA ILE A 13 6.02 4.16 -5.25
C ILE A 13 4.56 4.60 -5.28
N ASN A 14 4.19 5.44 -6.25
CA ASN A 14 2.81 5.91 -6.39
C ASN A 14 1.88 4.77 -6.82
N THR A 15 2.33 3.93 -7.76
CA THR A 15 1.59 2.74 -8.21
C THR A 15 1.43 1.73 -7.09
N LEU A 16 2.50 1.47 -6.34
CA LEU A 16 2.48 0.61 -5.15
C LEU A 16 1.46 1.14 -4.13
N ARG A 17 1.53 2.43 -3.80
CA ARG A 17 0.59 3.06 -2.87
C ARG A 17 -0.85 2.94 -3.34
N GLN A 18 -1.11 3.18 -4.62
CA GLN A 18 -2.46 3.09 -5.19
C GLN A 18 -3.02 1.68 -5.07
N ILE A 19 -2.31 0.66 -5.57
CA ILE A 19 -2.81 -0.72 -5.54
C ILE A 19 -2.96 -1.23 -4.10
N SER A 20 -2.07 -0.83 -3.18
CA SER A 20 -2.19 -1.17 -1.77
C SER A 20 -3.43 -0.56 -1.12
N ILE A 21 -3.75 0.70 -1.39
CA ILE A 21 -4.96 1.36 -0.89
C ILE A 21 -6.22 0.69 -1.44
N GLU A 22 -6.27 0.48 -2.77
CA GLU A 22 -7.44 -0.10 -3.44
C GLU A 22 -7.74 -1.50 -2.92
N THR A 23 -6.72 -2.37 -2.89
CA THR A 23 -6.90 -3.77 -2.46
C THR A 23 -7.23 -3.90 -0.97
N TYR A 24 -6.65 -3.05 -0.12
CA TYR A 24 -6.98 -3.03 1.31
C TYR A 24 -8.41 -2.52 1.53
N TYR A 25 -8.79 -1.42 0.87
CA TYR A 25 -10.13 -0.87 0.99
C TYR A 25 -11.19 -1.88 0.54
N ASP A 26 -11.02 -2.50 -0.63
CA ASP A 26 -11.97 -3.49 -1.16
C ASP A 26 -12.15 -4.70 -0.21
N THR A 27 -11.08 -5.08 0.50
CA THR A 27 -11.11 -6.20 1.44
C THR A 27 -11.77 -5.82 2.76
N PHE A 28 -11.46 -4.64 3.31
CA PHE A 28 -11.77 -4.31 4.71
C PHE A 28 -12.82 -3.22 4.90
N ALA A 29 -13.25 -2.50 3.85
CA ALA A 29 -14.17 -1.36 3.99
C ALA A 29 -15.53 -1.78 4.55
N SER A 30 -16.02 -2.97 4.19
CA SER A 30 -17.30 -3.49 4.71
C SER A 30 -17.28 -3.80 6.22
N MET A 31 -16.10 -3.93 6.81
CA MET A 31 -15.90 -4.26 8.23
C MET A 31 -15.54 -3.06 9.10
N ASN A 32 -15.43 -1.86 8.52
CA ASN A 32 -14.99 -0.64 9.21
C ASN A 32 -15.93 0.53 8.94
N THR A 33 -15.92 1.54 9.80
CA THR A 33 -16.53 2.83 9.43
C THR A 33 -15.66 3.54 8.39
N VAL A 34 -16.25 4.49 7.67
CA VAL A 34 -15.54 5.28 6.66
C VAL A 34 -14.37 6.02 7.28
N GLU A 35 -14.56 6.58 8.48
CA GLU A 35 -13.56 7.35 9.21
C GLU A 35 -12.39 6.47 9.67
N THR A 36 -12.68 5.29 10.24
CA THR A 36 -11.64 4.34 10.64
C THR A 36 -10.85 3.86 9.43
N MET A 37 -11.53 3.55 8.32
CA MET A 37 -10.87 3.10 7.10
C MET A 37 -9.97 4.21 6.53
N GLN A 38 -10.47 5.43 6.39
CA GLN A 38 -9.69 6.55 5.87
C GLN A 38 -8.47 6.85 6.74
N ALA A 39 -8.64 6.94 8.06
CA ALA A 39 -7.54 7.19 8.98
C ALA A 39 -6.45 6.10 8.89
N TYR A 40 -6.85 4.84 8.75
CA TYR A 40 -5.90 3.74 8.57
C TYR A 40 -5.14 3.88 7.25
N LEU A 41 -5.83 4.09 6.13
CA LEU A 41 -5.21 4.20 4.81
C LEU A 41 -4.21 5.35 4.73
N GLU A 42 -4.53 6.50 5.34
CA GLU A 42 -3.65 7.67 5.38
C GLU A 42 -2.34 7.38 6.12
N ILE A 43 -2.41 6.69 7.26
CA ILE A 43 -1.25 6.39 8.10
C ILE A 43 -0.45 5.20 7.55
N ALA A 44 -1.12 4.12 7.19
CA ALA A 44 -0.49 2.88 6.78
C ALA A 44 0.18 3.01 5.40
N PHE A 45 -0.45 3.73 4.47
CA PHE A 45 0.03 3.93 3.11
C PHE A 45 0.52 5.36 2.87
N ALA A 46 1.00 6.03 3.92
CA ALA A 46 1.71 7.30 3.79
C ALA A 46 2.95 7.10 2.89
N LYS A 47 3.17 8.03 1.95
CA LYS A 47 4.19 7.85 0.91
C LYS A 47 5.60 7.76 1.49
N ASP A 48 5.92 8.62 2.45
CA ASP A 48 7.18 8.65 3.19
C ASP A 48 7.45 7.33 3.91
N LYS A 49 6.43 6.76 4.55
CA LYS A 49 6.52 5.44 5.19
C LYS A 49 6.83 4.34 4.18
N LEU A 50 6.13 4.31 3.04
CA LEU A 50 6.38 3.34 1.98
C LEU A 50 7.79 3.49 1.37
N GLU A 51 8.30 4.71 1.24
CA GLU A 51 9.67 4.96 0.78
C GLU A 51 10.71 4.44 1.78
N GLN A 52 10.45 4.60 3.09
CA GLN A 52 11.29 4.08 4.16
C GLN A 52 11.31 2.54 4.17
N GLU A 53 10.15 1.88 4.04
CA GLU A 53 10.05 0.41 3.98
C GLU A 53 10.85 -0.18 2.81
N GLN A 54 10.87 0.51 1.66
CA GLN A 54 11.70 0.10 0.52
C GLN A 54 13.21 0.21 0.79
N ASP A 55 13.64 1.21 1.56
CA ASP A 55 15.05 1.44 1.91
C ASP A 55 15.56 0.45 2.96
N GLU A 56 14.75 0.20 4.00
CA GLU A 56 15.09 -0.74 5.06
C GLU A 56 15.02 -2.20 4.58
N LYS A 57 14.50 -2.43 3.37
CA LYS A 57 14.17 -3.76 2.81
C LYS A 57 13.22 -4.56 3.71
N VAL A 58 12.48 -3.87 4.56
CA VAL A 58 11.46 -4.46 5.42
C VAL A 58 10.13 -3.88 4.99
N LEU A 59 9.42 -4.64 4.17
CA LEU A 59 8.04 -4.34 3.82
C LEU A 59 7.16 -4.88 4.94
N TYR A 60 6.82 -4.03 5.91
CA TYR A 60 5.72 -4.28 6.84
C TYR A 60 4.39 -3.90 6.17
N LEU A 61 4.18 -4.37 4.94
CA LEU A 61 2.85 -4.41 4.36
C LEU A 61 2.08 -5.51 5.10
N CYS A 62 1.47 -5.13 6.23
CA CYS A 62 0.40 -5.91 6.82
C CYS A 62 -0.78 -5.88 5.84
N PHE A 63 -0.80 -6.85 4.91
CA PHE A 63 -2.00 -7.27 4.20
C PHE A 63 -2.87 -8.13 5.11
#